data_AF-A0A1Z5L3J4-F1
#
_entry.id   AF-A0A1Z5L3J4-F1
#
_cell.length_a   1.000
_cell.length_b   1.000
_cell.length_c   1.000
_cell.angle_alpha   90.00
_cell.angle_beta   90.00
_cell.angle_gamma   90.00
#
_symmetry.space_group_name_H-M   'P 1'
#
loop_
_entity.id
_entity.type
_entity.pdbx_description
1 polymer ?
#
loop_
_entity_poly.entity_id
_entity_poly.type
_entity_poly.pdbx_seq_one_letter_code
_entity_poly.pdbx_strand_id
1 'polypeptide(L)'
;MLTNTTGRDNQILQQVKILVRELCKVHSVSEPAELDSLDMTPAVLPPDIPNGGCSHEQQDSDDDGDTDMDEDMHIEMEEETSSTKSKEDGLSLEHHATLERLRQNQRDDYLRGSVSGSVQATDRLMKELREVYRSESYRRGVFTVDLVNDSLYEWNVKLLIVDSDSPLYNDLNLLKEKEGKD
;
A
#
# COMPACT_ATOMS: atom_id res chain seq x y z
N MET A 1 14.85 11.26 27.71
CA MET A 1 16.11 10.97 26.99
C MET A 1 15.96 11.24 25.49
N LEU A 2 15.18 10.45 24.73
CA LEU A 2 14.97 10.71 23.29
C LEU A 2 14.18 11.98 22.96
N THR A 3 13.48 12.57 23.93
CA THR A 3 12.65 13.79 23.79
C THR A 3 13.40 15.07 23.41
N ASN A 4 14.73 15.04 23.38
CA ASN A 4 15.58 16.22 23.11
C ASN A 4 16.41 16.06 21.82
N THR A 5 16.15 15.03 21.00
CA THR A 5 16.79 14.86 19.70
C THR A 5 16.24 15.88 18.68
N THR A 6 17.10 16.36 17.77
CA THR A 6 16.70 17.33 16.73
C THR A 6 17.37 17.01 15.40
N GLY A 7 16.73 17.38 14.28
CA GLY A 7 17.26 17.16 12.94
C GLY A 7 17.48 15.68 12.64
N ARG A 8 18.72 15.30 12.26
CA ARG A 8 19.08 13.91 11.89
C ARG A 8 18.91 12.92 13.04
N ASP A 9 19.02 13.39 14.28
CA ASP A 9 18.89 12.54 15.47
C ASP A 9 17.43 12.07 15.71
N ASN A 10 16.45 12.58 14.94
CA ASN A 10 15.08 12.07 14.92
C ASN A 10 14.89 10.86 13.98
N GLN A 11 15.89 10.52 13.16
CA GLN A 11 15.83 9.29 12.36
C GLN A 11 15.82 8.08 13.31
N ILE A 12 14.93 7.12 13.05
CA ILE A 12 14.72 5.94 13.92
C ILE A 12 16.06 5.25 14.24
N LEU A 13 16.91 5.08 13.24
CA LEU A 13 18.23 4.46 13.38
C LEU A 13 19.14 5.23 14.36
N GLN A 14 19.17 6.56 14.27
CA GLN A 14 19.96 7.40 15.17
C GLN A 14 19.35 7.45 16.58
N GLN A 15 18.02 7.48 16.72
CA GLN A 15 17.35 7.34 18.02
C GLN A 15 17.64 5.99 18.69
N VAL A 16 17.68 4.89 17.91
CA VAL A 16 18.06 3.56 18.41
C VAL A 16 19.52 3.57 18.88
N LYS A 17 20.47 4.13 18.12
CA LYS A 17 21.87 4.28 18.57
C LYS A 17 21.96 5.07 19.88
N ILE A 18 21.29 6.22 19.97
CA ILE A 18 21.28 7.07 21.18
C ILE A 18 20.69 6.30 22.38
N LEU A 19 19.57 5.59 22.18
CA LEU A 19 18.93 4.81 23.24
C LEU A 19 19.83 3.69 23.75
N VAL A 20 20.42 2.88 22.86
CA VAL A 20 21.28 1.76 23.26
C VAL A 20 22.55 2.28 23.94
N ARG A 21 23.19 3.34 23.42
CA ARG A 21 24.34 4.01 24.06
C ARG A 21 24.03 4.45 25.50
N GLU A 22 22.90 5.12 25.71
CA GLU A 22 22.51 5.57 27.06
C GLU A 22 22.17 4.40 27.99
N LEU A 23 21.53 3.34 27.49
CA LEU A 23 21.29 2.12 28.28
C LEU A 23 22.60 1.41 28.66
N CYS A 24 23.56 1.28 27.73
CA CYS A 24 24.88 0.72 28.02
C CYS A 24 25.61 1.52 29.11
N LYS A 25 25.57 2.86 29.05
CA LYS A 25 26.13 3.74 30.11
C LYS A 25 25.46 3.50 31.47
N VAL A 26 24.12 3.52 31.51
CA VAL A 26 23.34 3.33 32.76
C VAL A 26 23.62 1.96 33.38
N HIS A 27 23.72 0.90 32.57
CA HIS A 27 23.99 -0.45 33.04
C HIS A 27 25.48 -0.79 33.18
N SER A 28 26.38 0.16 32.90
CA SER A 28 27.85 -0.03 32.94
C SER A 28 28.36 -1.20 32.09
N VAL A 29 27.75 -1.40 30.92
CA VAL A 29 28.11 -2.43 29.94
C VAL A 29 28.90 -1.77 28.79
N SER A 30 29.92 -2.45 28.27
CA SER A 30 30.68 -1.99 27.10
C SER A 30 29.76 -1.74 25.91
N GLU A 31 30.02 -0.67 25.15
CA GLU A 31 29.24 -0.31 23.97
C GLU A 31 29.45 -1.37 22.85
N PRO A 32 28.37 -1.89 22.23
CA PRO A 32 28.49 -2.83 21.10
C PRO A 32 29.08 -2.13 19.86
N ALA A 33 30.17 -2.66 19.31
CA ALA A 33 30.82 -2.13 18.11
C ALA A 33 29.93 -2.20 16.86
N GLU A 34 28.91 -3.06 16.90
CA GLU A 34 27.87 -3.21 15.90
C GLU A 34 27.08 -1.90 15.71
N LEU A 35 26.96 -1.06 16.74
CA LEU A 35 26.25 0.23 16.66
C LEU A 35 26.87 1.20 15.66
N ASP A 36 28.18 1.13 15.43
CA ASP A 36 28.84 1.96 14.42
C ASP A 36 28.67 1.38 13.01
N SER A 37 28.66 0.04 12.88
CA SER A 37 28.37 -0.61 11.59
C SER A 37 26.96 -0.31 11.04
N LEU A 38 26.00 0.04 11.91
CA LEU A 38 24.65 0.42 11.51
C LEU A 38 24.59 1.66 10.59
N ASP A 39 25.63 2.50 10.49
CA ASP A 39 25.63 3.60 9.50
C ASP A 39 25.86 3.11 8.06
N MET A 40 26.27 1.84 7.85
CA MET A 40 26.28 1.20 6.54
C MET A 40 24.88 0.73 6.15
N THR A 41 24.06 1.68 5.68
CA THR A 41 23.13 1.38 4.57
C THR A 41 23.87 1.69 3.27
N PRO A 42 24.41 0.67 2.55
CA PRO A 42 24.81 0.89 1.16
C PRO A 42 23.56 1.30 0.39
N ALA A 43 23.63 2.43 -0.31
CA ALA A 43 22.62 2.74 -1.31
C ALA A 43 22.53 1.57 -2.30
N VAL A 44 21.30 1.21 -2.68
CA VAL A 44 21.05 0.17 -3.68
C VAL A 44 21.82 0.53 -4.95
N LEU A 45 22.80 -0.29 -5.31
CA LEU A 45 23.49 -0.24 -6.60
C LEU A 45 23.19 -1.55 -7.36
N PRO A 46 23.14 -1.52 -8.70
CA PRO A 46 22.64 -2.64 -9.50
C PRO A 46 23.57 -3.87 -9.46
N PRO A 47 23.06 -5.06 -9.81
CA PRO A 47 23.79 -6.31 -9.68
C PRO A 47 24.74 -6.57 -10.85
N ASP A 48 25.95 -7.08 -10.56
CA ASP A 48 26.89 -7.57 -11.56
C ASP A 48 27.56 -8.90 -11.15
N ILE A 49 27.06 -10.00 -11.76
CA ILE A 49 27.76 -11.26 -12.12
C ILE A 49 28.23 -12.20 -10.95
N PRO A 50 28.63 -13.49 -11.17
CA PRO A 50 27.68 -14.62 -11.13
C PRO A 50 28.04 -15.85 -10.25
N ASN A 51 27.06 -16.77 -10.14
CA ASN A 51 27.17 -18.24 -10.05
C ASN A 51 27.77 -18.89 -8.77
N GLY A 52 26.95 -19.74 -8.12
CA GLY A 52 27.36 -20.65 -7.04
C GLY A 52 26.17 -21.40 -6.45
N GLY A 53 25.74 -22.49 -7.11
CA GLY A 53 24.44 -23.13 -6.83
C GLY A 53 24.39 -24.07 -5.63
N CYS A 54 23.16 -24.39 -5.20
CA CYS A 54 22.82 -25.57 -4.43
C CYS A 54 21.41 -26.03 -4.84
N SER A 55 21.22 -27.33 -5.08
CA SER A 55 19.97 -27.92 -5.56
C SER A 55 19.31 -28.75 -4.47
N HIS A 56 18.01 -28.54 -4.19
CA HIS A 56 17.07 -29.64 -3.87
C HIS A 56 15.58 -29.22 -3.79
N GLU A 57 14.81 -29.76 -4.74
CA GLU A 57 13.45 -30.37 -4.63
C GLU A 57 12.21 -29.53 -4.24
N GLN A 58 11.36 -29.32 -5.26
CA GLN A 58 9.91 -29.64 -5.34
C GLN A 58 9.26 -30.27 -4.09
N GLN A 59 8.00 -30.05 -3.68
CA GLN A 59 6.82 -29.38 -4.24
C GLN A 59 5.76 -29.30 -3.08
N ASP A 60 4.61 -28.63 -3.10
CA ASP A 60 3.83 -27.88 -4.11
C ASP A 60 3.26 -26.59 -3.48
N SER A 61 2.85 -25.60 -4.29
CA SER A 61 1.90 -24.54 -3.91
C SER A 61 1.13 -24.05 -5.13
N ASP A 62 -0.21 -24.15 -5.10
CA ASP A 62 -1.11 -23.56 -6.10
C ASP A 62 -1.07 -22.02 -5.98
N ASP A 63 -0.05 -21.42 -6.58
CA ASP A 63 0.11 -19.97 -6.71
C ASP A 63 -0.75 -19.49 -7.89
N ASP A 64 -1.91 -18.91 -7.58
CA ASP A 64 -2.81 -18.30 -8.56
C ASP A 64 -2.17 -16.99 -9.05
N GLY A 65 -1.36 -17.12 -10.10
CA GLY A 65 -0.39 -16.12 -10.53
C GLY A 65 -1.00 -14.84 -11.11
N ASP A 66 -1.22 -13.85 -10.25
CA ASP A 66 -1.38 -12.44 -10.60
C ASP A 66 -0.17 -11.63 -10.10
N THR A 67 1.01 -12.00 -10.59
CA THR A 67 2.22 -11.18 -10.41
C THR A 67 2.34 -10.20 -11.59
N ASP A 68 1.53 -9.14 -11.55
CA ASP A 68 1.60 -7.93 -12.41
C ASP A 68 2.94 -7.14 -12.18
N MET A 69 4.09 -7.81 -12.19
CA MET A 69 5.45 -7.24 -12.03
C MET A 69 6.24 -7.12 -13.35
N ASP A 70 5.59 -7.39 -14.49
CA ASP A 70 6.26 -7.53 -15.79
C ASP A 70 5.81 -6.50 -16.86
N GLU A 71 5.44 -5.26 -16.48
CA GLU A 71 5.32 -4.18 -17.48
C GLU A 71 5.56 -2.74 -16.94
N ASP A 72 6.82 -2.41 -16.62
CA ASP A 72 7.29 -1.00 -16.64
C ASP A 72 8.73 -0.89 -17.18
N MET A 73 8.87 -1.24 -18.46
CA MET A 73 9.99 -0.80 -19.28
C MET A 73 9.45 0.14 -20.36
N HIS A 74 8.98 1.32 -19.96
CA HIS A 74 8.53 2.38 -20.88
C HIS A 74 9.67 2.85 -21.79
N ILE A 75 9.86 2.15 -22.91
CA ILE A 75 10.51 2.67 -24.10
C ILE A 75 9.38 3.16 -25.01
N GLU A 76 9.24 4.48 -25.12
CA GLU A 76 8.25 5.11 -26.02
C GLU A 76 8.49 4.64 -27.46
N MET A 77 7.56 3.86 -28.00
CA MET A 77 7.49 3.53 -29.42
C MET A 77 6.04 3.68 -29.88
N GLU A 78 5.85 4.43 -30.96
CA GLU A 78 4.53 4.96 -31.35
C GLU A 78 3.57 3.88 -31.88
N GLU A 79 2.32 3.98 -31.42
CA GLU A 79 1.06 3.49 -32.03
C GLU A 79 1.08 2.15 -32.82
N GLU A 80 0.58 1.07 -32.19
CA GLU A 80 -0.33 0.12 -32.86
C GLU A 80 -1.21 -0.66 -31.86
N THR A 81 -2.36 -1.16 -32.31
CA THR A 81 -3.49 -1.55 -31.46
C THR A 81 -3.33 -2.91 -30.74
N SER A 82 -3.41 -2.94 -29.40
CA SER A 82 -3.35 -4.17 -28.57
C SER A 82 -4.62 -4.43 -27.74
N SER A 83 -5.80 -4.31 -28.36
CA SER A 83 -7.10 -4.54 -27.70
C SER A 83 -7.42 -6.03 -27.42
N THR A 84 -6.60 -6.72 -26.63
CA THR A 84 -6.76 -8.16 -26.32
C THR A 84 -6.28 -8.57 -24.91
N LYS A 85 -7.04 -8.25 -23.85
CA LYS A 85 -7.13 -9.12 -22.63
C LYS A 85 -8.23 -8.77 -21.59
N SER A 86 -8.92 -7.64 -21.70
CA SER A 86 -9.86 -7.13 -20.66
C SER A 86 -11.22 -7.86 -20.54
N LYS A 87 -11.25 -9.20 -20.43
CA LYS A 87 -12.52 -9.98 -20.50
C LYS A 87 -12.87 -10.89 -19.33
N GLU A 88 -12.03 -11.01 -18.30
CA GLU A 88 -12.28 -11.95 -17.19
C GLU A 88 -12.33 -11.29 -15.80
N ASP A 89 -12.05 -9.99 -15.68
CA ASP A 89 -11.75 -9.38 -14.38
C ASP A 89 -12.98 -8.98 -13.53
N GLY A 90 -14.20 -9.02 -14.12
CA GLY A 90 -15.45 -8.66 -13.45
C GLY A 90 -15.57 -7.19 -13.00
N LEU A 91 -14.54 -6.37 -13.25
CA LEU A 91 -14.42 -4.97 -12.85
C LEU A 91 -15.04 -4.02 -13.88
N SER A 92 -15.68 -2.95 -13.41
CA SER A 92 -16.11 -1.84 -14.28
C SER A 92 -14.91 -1.08 -14.84
N LEU A 93 -15.04 -0.58 -16.07
CA LEU A 93 -14.02 0.19 -16.77
C LEU A 93 -13.64 1.49 -16.02
N GLU A 94 -14.58 2.06 -15.27
CA GLU A 94 -14.36 3.21 -14.36
C GLU A 94 -13.47 2.86 -13.15
N HIS A 95 -13.66 1.67 -12.57
CA HIS A 95 -12.84 1.21 -11.45
C HIS A 95 -11.42 0.87 -11.92
N HIS A 96 -11.27 0.30 -13.11
CA HIS A 96 -9.97 0.09 -13.73
C HIS A 96 -9.23 1.43 -13.97
N ALA A 97 -9.91 2.44 -14.53
CA ALA A 97 -9.33 3.77 -14.73
C ALA A 97 -8.95 4.46 -13.40
N THR A 98 -9.67 4.16 -12.32
CA THR A 98 -9.35 4.68 -10.98
C THR A 98 -8.13 3.99 -10.38
N LEU A 99 -8.03 2.67 -10.44
CA LEU A 99 -6.83 1.93 -10.00
C LEU A 99 -5.58 2.39 -10.77
N GLU A 100 -5.70 2.62 -12.08
CA GLU A 100 -4.57 3.05 -12.90
C GLU A 100 -4.11 4.48 -12.57
N ARG A 101 -5.07 5.40 -12.34
CA ARG A 101 -4.75 6.76 -11.86
C ARG A 101 -4.00 6.74 -10.53
N LEU A 102 -4.38 5.85 -9.62
CA LEU A 102 -3.72 5.72 -8.30
C LEU A 102 -2.30 5.17 -8.41
N ARG A 103 -2.05 4.21 -9.31
CA ARG A 103 -0.69 3.73 -9.64
C ARG A 103 0.19 4.83 -10.21
N GLN A 104 -0.33 5.63 -11.15
CA GLN A 104 0.42 6.75 -11.69
C GLN A 104 0.73 7.80 -10.61
N ASN A 105 -0.25 8.16 -9.77
CA ASN A 105 -0.04 9.07 -8.64
C ASN A 105 1.03 8.53 -7.68
N GLN A 106 1.00 7.23 -7.36
CA GLN A 106 2.02 6.58 -6.53
C GLN A 106 3.42 6.73 -7.16
N ARG A 107 3.58 6.42 -8.46
CA ARG A 107 4.83 6.58 -9.21
C ARG A 107 5.33 8.04 -9.16
N ASP A 108 4.45 8.99 -9.41
CA ASP A 108 4.73 10.44 -9.33
C ASP A 108 5.20 10.87 -7.93
N ASP A 109 4.55 10.39 -6.86
CA ASP A 109 4.91 10.72 -5.48
C ASP A 109 6.26 10.12 -5.06
N TYR A 110 6.62 8.93 -5.56
CA TYR A 110 7.97 8.37 -5.43
C TYR A 110 9.02 9.26 -6.11
N LEU A 111 8.79 9.71 -7.35
CA LEU A 111 9.70 10.63 -8.04
C LEU A 111 9.81 12.00 -7.33
N ARG A 112 8.72 12.49 -6.72
CA ARG A 112 8.67 13.76 -5.98
C ARG A 112 9.20 13.65 -4.54
N GLY A 113 9.53 12.45 -4.06
CA GLY A 113 9.93 12.20 -2.67
C GLY A 113 8.85 12.55 -1.64
N SER A 114 7.58 12.62 -2.06
CA SER A 114 6.42 12.98 -1.24
C SER A 114 5.59 11.76 -0.82
N VAL A 115 6.21 10.57 -0.89
CA VAL A 115 5.62 9.27 -0.60
C VAL A 115 4.91 9.25 0.75
N SER A 116 3.62 8.95 0.72
CA SER A 116 2.84 8.66 1.92
C SER A 116 2.89 7.17 2.23
N GLY A 117 3.30 6.82 3.45
CA GLY A 117 3.35 5.43 3.93
C GLY A 117 4.55 4.61 3.43
N SER A 118 4.39 3.28 3.43
CA SER A 118 5.38 2.32 2.93
C SER A 118 4.82 1.53 1.75
N VAL A 119 5.71 1.08 0.84
CA VAL A 119 5.38 0.29 -0.37
C VAL A 119 4.39 -0.84 -0.03
N GLN A 120 4.74 -1.69 0.93
CA GLN A 120 3.91 -2.80 1.40
C GLN A 120 2.49 -2.39 1.84
N ALA A 121 2.35 -1.22 2.48
CA ALA A 121 1.05 -0.71 2.89
C ALA A 121 0.25 -0.23 1.67
N THR A 122 0.89 0.48 0.73
CA THR A 122 0.25 0.94 -0.51
C THR A 122 -0.22 -0.25 -1.36
N ASP A 123 0.62 -1.27 -1.53
CA ASP A 123 0.31 -2.48 -2.31
C ASP A 123 -0.88 -3.24 -1.69
N ARG A 124 -0.89 -3.36 -0.35
CA ARG A 124 -2.03 -3.97 0.36
C ARG A 124 -3.31 -3.17 0.13
N LEU A 125 -3.27 -1.84 0.25
CA LEU A 125 -4.43 -0.98 0.04
C LEU A 125 -4.95 -1.02 -1.40
N MET A 126 -4.05 -1.09 -2.40
CA MET A 126 -4.45 -1.29 -3.80
C MET A 126 -5.13 -2.65 -4.01
N LYS A 127 -4.60 -3.73 -3.40
CA LYS A 127 -5.22 -5.06 -3.47
C LYS A 127 -6.62 -5.09 -2.84
N GLU A 128 -6.77 -4.50 -1.65
CA GLU A 128 -8.08 -4.40 -0.96
C GLU A 128 -9.08 -3.57 -1.78
N LEU A 129 -8.66 -2.45 -2.38
CA LEU A 129 -9.54 -1.62 -3.22
C LEU A 129 -10.01 -2.37 -4.49
N ARG A 130 -9.08 -3.10 -5.13
CA ARG A 130 -9.35 -4.00 -6.26
C ARG A 130 -10.35 -5.10 -5.87
N GLU A 131 -10.18 -5.70 -4.69
CA GLU A 131 -11.08 -6.73 -4.15
C GLU A 131 -12.47 -6.18 -3.79
N VAL A 132 -12.55 -5.00 -3.17
CA VAL A 132 -13.81 -4.29 -2.90
C VAL A 132 -14.60 -4.08 -4.19
N TYR A 133 -13.97 -3.58 -5.26
CA TYR A 133 -14.64 -3.37 -6.55
C TYR A 133 -15.06 -4.67 -7.24
N ARG A 134 -14.37 -5.80 -7.01
CA ARG A 134 -14.82 -7.13 -7.48
C ARG A 134 -15.97 -7.69 -6.63
N SER A 135 -16.09 -7.30 -5.37
CA SER A 135 -17.01 -7.90 -4.40
C SER A 135 -18.50 -7.77 -4.79
N GLU A 136 -19.25 -8.85 -4.58
CA GLU A 136 -20.70 -8.86 -4.82
C GLU A 136 -21.46 -7.85 -3.94
N SER A 137 -20.96 -7.55 -2.73
CA SER A 137 -21.60 -6.60 -1.82
C SER A 137 -21.49 -5.16 -2.31
N TYR A 138 -20.34 -4.78 -2.89
CA TYR A 138 -20.17 -3.51 -3.58
C TYR A 138 -21.04 -3.45 -4.85
N ARG A 139 -21.03 -4.52 -5.66
CA ARG A 139 -21.83 -4.59 -6.91
C ARG A 139 -23.35 -4.57 -6.66
N ARG A 140 -23.82 -5.11 -5.53
CA ARG A 140 -25.22 -4.98 -5.07
C ARG A 140 -25.56 -3.60 -4.50
N GLY A 141 -24.59 -2.69 -4.37
CA GLY A 141 -24.80 -1.36 -3.79
C GLY A 141 -25.11 -1.38 -2.29
N VAL A 142 -24.60 -2.37 -1.54
CA VAL A 142 -24.75 -2.40 -0.06
C VAL A 142 -24.00 -1.22 0.57
N PHE A 143 -22.84 -0.89 0.01
CA PHE A 143 -22.00 0.23 0.41
C PHE A 143 -21.27 0.81 -0.82
N THR A 144 -20.85 2.07 -0.74
CA THR A 144 -19.92 2.70 -1.70
C THR A 144 -18.63 3.13 -1.01
N VAL A 145 -17.58 3.32 -1.80
CA VAL A 145 -16.24 3.72 -1.34
C VAL A 145 -15.73 4.84 -2.24
N ASP A 146 -15.48 6.01 -1.65
CA ASP A 146 -14.93 7.19 -2.31
C ASP A 146 -13.56 7.52 -1.71
N LEU A 147 -12.53 7.69 -2.53
CA LEU A 147 -11.19 8.11 -2.05
C LEU A 147 -11.14 9.62 -1.85
N VAL A 148 -10.59 10.07 -0.72
CA VAL A 148 -10.43 11.50 -0.42
C VAL A 148 -9.19 12.03 -1.12
N ASN A 149 -9.35 12.97 -2.05
CA ASN A 149 -8.25 13.56 -2.85
C ASN A 149 -7.37 12.51 -3.58
N ASP A 150 -7.97 11.41 -4.06
CA ASP A 150 -7.25 10.24 -4.62
C ASP A 150 -6.21 9.62 -3.65
N SER A 151 -6.37 9.81 -2.34
CA SER A 151 -5.51 9.19 -1.32
C SER A 151 -5.89 7.72 -1.08
N LEU A 152 -4.95 6.81 -1.33
CA LEU A 152 -5.08 5.40 -0.93
C LEU A 152 -5.14 5.19 0.59
N TYR A 153 -4.86 6.21 1.40
CA TYR A 153 -4.86 6.12 2.87
C TYR A 153 -6.11 6.72 3.54
N GLU A 154 -6.99 7.39 2.79
CA GLU A 154 -8.17 8.08 3.35
C GLU A 154 -9.43 7.79 2.51
N TRP A 155 -10.29 6.89 3.01
CA TRP A 155 -11.45 6.36 2.30
C TRP A 155 -12.74 6.74 3.02
N ASN A 156 -13.69 7.32 2.29
CA ASN A 156 -15.07 7.50 2.75
C ASN A 156 -15.91 6.29 2.34
N VAL A 157 -16.39 5.51 3.32
CA VAL A 157 -17.29 4.38 3.10
C VAL A 157 -18.70 4.78 3.53
N LYS A 158 -19.67 4.69 2.61
CA LYS A 158 -21.10 4.96 2.89
C LYS A 158 -21.87 3.64 2.88
N LEU A 159 -22.72 3.41 3.87
CA LEU A 159 -23.59 2.23 3.95
C LEU A 159 -24.98 2.62 3.42
N LEU A 160 -25.41 2.00 2.32
CA LEU A 160 -26.71 2.29 1.69
C LEU A 160 -27.79 1.30 2.14
N ILE A 161 -27.38 0.05 2.46
CA ILE A 161 -28.28 -1.01 2.90
C ILE A 161 -27.81 -1.51 4.27
N VAL A 162 -28.68 -1.38 5.27
CA VAL A 162 -28.54 -1.99 6.60
C VAL A 162 -29.69 -2.97 6.83
N ASP A 163 -29.62 -3.82 7.86
CA ASP A 163 -30.64 -4.85 8.09
C ASP A 163 -32.02 -4.24 8.38
N SER A 164 -33.02 -4.74 7.68
CA SER A 164 -34.39 -4.19 7.65
C SER A 164 -35.16 -4.38 8.96
N ASP A 165 -34.74 -5.30 9.83
CA ASP A 165 -35.30 -5.50 11.16
C ASP A 165 -34.66 -4.59 12.24
N SER A 166 -33.56 -3.91 11.90
CA SER A 166 -32.79 -3.10 12.83
C SER A 166 -33.47 -1.75 13.12
N PRO A 167 -33.43 -1.25 14.37
CA PRO A 167 -33.82 0.13 14.69
C PRO A 167 -33.10 1.16 13.81
N LEU A 168 -31.83 0.92 13.48
CA LEU A 168 -31.02 1.82 12.65
C LEU A 168 -31.58 2.00 11.22
N TYR A 169 -32.21 0.96 10.65
CA TYR A 169 -32.85 1.07 9.33
C TYR A 169 -33.98 2.11 9.37
N ASN A 170 -34.79 2.07 10.42
CA ASN A 170 -35.91 3.00 10.61
C ASN A 170 -35.40 4.43 10.87
N ASP A 171 -34.36 4.59 11.68
CA ASP A 171 -33.74 5.90 11.94
C ASP A 171 -33.12 6.51 10.66
N LEU A 172 -32.43 5.72 9.84
CA LEU A 172 -31.88 6.16 8.55
C LEU A 172 -32.99 6.52 7.55
N ASN A 173 -34.07 5.73 7.48
CA ASN A 173 -35.18 6.02 6.57
C ASN A 173 -35.92 7.31 6.98
N LEU A 174 -36.05 7.57 8.29
CA LEU A 174 -36.59 8.82 8.83
C LEU A 174 -35.65 10.00 8.57
N LEU A 175 -34.33 9.81 8.66
CA LEU A 175 -33.33 10.83 8.28
C LEU A 175 -33.42 11.17 6.80
N LYS A 176 -33.58 10.15 5.93
CA LYS A 176 -33.76 10.32 4.48
C LYS A 176 -35.02 11.12 4.14
N GLU A 177 -36.15 10.82 4.79
CA GLU A 177 -37.40 11.58 4.62
C GLU A 177 -37.27 13.04 5.10
N LYS A 178 -36.51 13.29 6.18
CA LYS A 178 -36.41 14.60 6.82
C LYS A 178 -35.31 15.51 6.25
N GLU A 179 -34.17 14.96 5.83
CA GLU A 179 -32.97 15.72 5.46
C GLU A 179 -32.51 15.46 4.02
N GLY A 180 -33.12 14.51 3.29
CA GLY A 180 -32.89 14.31 1.85
C GLY A 180 -31.48 13.87 1.48
N LYS A 181 -30.75 13.25 2.41
CA LYS A 181 -29.44 12.63 2.17
C LYS A 181 -29.60 11.12 2.03
N ASP A 182 -29.03 10.60 0.94
CA ASP A 182 -28.69 9.19 0.73
C ASP A 182 -27.29 8.88 1.30
#